data_AF-A0A1R3RZU1-F1
#
_entry.id   AF-A0A1R3RZU1-F1
#
_cell.length_a   1.000
_cell.length_b   1.000
_cell.length_c   1.000
_cell.angle_alpha   90.00
_cell.angle_beta   90.00
_cell.angle_gamma   90.00
#
_symmetry.space_group_name_H-M   'P 1'
#
loop_
_entity.id
_entity.type
_entity.pdbx_description
1 polymer ?
#
loop_
_entity_poly.entity_id
_entity_poly.type
_entity_poly.pdbx_seq_one_letter_code
_entity_poly.pdbx_strand_id
1 'polypeptide(L)'
;MNPGALYVALFIRDDPPKPNDYHWALYHHRFDSGTKYHIRNEGNGWMAAHGPESGIGILKSFLLVGLFQLTRIPSTTSAQETLDRVFRSYDERLNGDEVFTCRTWVLRGLRDLQETLGVLDGIELEVLEKEILEWGNQYRFEASRKCAAKAGGRECIVDPQSAVLTNVEVLAYITANPPRRPPNPPPNSRHWVPSPDLRDHNTVIKEIHNYATRLSPHILNYPQYTYQSPSQIQAQSQAQESPIPPSQLNTPTPLDHALRALVTRLQPYGLTKGEVLMIVNLGVGLVTPATEGDNEAGEGEEDENMEQDNVEETNGMDVDGAEASEEQGEGEIAEEDYGALALLDTVIEEREERLSNEDVANVLAIIRETLGSKRLSEGEGMDEEG
;
A
#
# COMPACT_ATOMS: atom_id res chain seq x y z
N MET A 1 -0.81 -16.06 -27.56
CA MET A 1 -0.78 -15.68 -28.99
C MET A 1 -0.70 -16.93 -29.82
N ASN A 2 -1.29 -16.93 -31.00
CA ASN A 2 -1.32 -18.05 -31.93
C ASN A 2 -0.04 -18.09 -32.80
N PRO A 3 0.69 -19.22 -32.86
CA PRO A 3 1.82 -19.43 -33.75
C PRO A 3 1.46 -19.14 -35.22
N GLY A 4 2.38 -18.49 -35.93
CA GLY A 4 2.27 -18.08 -37.33
C GLY A 4 1.29 -16.92 -37.58
N ALA A 5 0.72 -16.30 -36.55
CA ALA A 5 -0.24 -15.22 -36.73
C ALA A 5 0.43 -13.85 -36.88
N LEU A 6 -0.15 -13.03 -37.75
CA LEU A 6 0.18 -11.61 -37.93
C LEU A 6 -0.80 -10.76 -37.12
N TYR A 7 -0.27 -9.82 -36.34
CA TYR A 7 -1.03 -8.92 -35.50
C TYR A 7 -0.73 -7.47 -35.85
N VAL A 8 -1.72 -6.59 -35.72
CA VAL A 8 -1.51 -5.15 -35.54
C VAL A 8 -1.34 -4.87 -34.05
N ALA A 9 -0.28 -4.17 -33.71
CA ALA A 9 -0.04 -3.68 -32.36
C ALA A 9 -0.38 -2.18 -32.30
N LEU A 10 -1.29 -1.81 -31.40
CA LEU A 10 -1.65 -0.42 -31.15
C LEU A 10 -0.97 0.09 -29.88
N PHE A 11 -0.43 1.30 -29.95
CA PHE A 11 0.19 1.98 -28.81
C PHE A 11 -0.43 3.36 -28.60
N ILE A 12 -0.57 3.77 -27.34
CA ILE A 12 -1.02 5.10 -26.95
C ILE A 12 0.04 6.14 -27.35
N ARG A 13 -0.41 7.31 -27.81
CA ARG A 13 0.47 8.45 -28.16
C ARG A 13 0.41 9.61 -27.17
N ASP A 14 -0.75 9.80 -26.54
CA ASP A 14 -1.03 10.94 -25.65
C ASP A 14 -1.60 10.47 -24.30
N ASP A 15 -1.43 11.31 -23.27
CA ASP A 15 -2.11 11.17 -21.97
C ASP A 15 -2.87 12.47 -21.63
N PRO A 16 -4.20 12.44 -21.48
CA PRO A 16 -5.08 11.28 -21.62
C PRO A 16 -5.17 10.76 -23.07
N PRO A 17 -5.39 9.44 -23.27
CA PRO A 17 -5.43 8.83 -24.60
C PRO A 17 -6.61 9.35 -25.43
N LYS A 18 -6.30 9.95 -26.59
CA LYS A 18 -7.29 10.48 -27.54
C LYS A 18 -7.91 9.37 -28.40
N PRO A 19 -9.19 9.52 -28.81
CA PRO A 19 -9.81 8.59 -29.75
C PRO A 19 -9.08 8.58 -31.09
N ASN A 20 -8.94 7.39 -31.68
CA ASN A 20 -8.34 7.16 -33.00
C ASN A 20 -6.89 7.62 -33.19
N ASP A 21 -6.19 8.03 -32.12
CA ASP A 21 -4.81 8.50 -32.18
C ASP A 21 -3.88 7.46 -31.56
N TYR A 22 -3.50 6.49 -32.38
CA TYR A 22 -2.63 5.39 -31.99
C TYR A 22 -1.37 5.40 -32.82
N HIS A 23 -0.31 4.88 -32.22
CA HIS A 23 0.87 4.49 -32.94
C HIS A 23 0.74 3.02 -33.36
N TRP A 24 1.02 2.71 -34.63
CA TRP A 24 0.76 1.40 -35.23
C TRP A 24 2.07 0.66 -35.49
N ALA A 25 2.07 -0.64 -35.24
CA ALA A 25 3.12 -1.55 -35.66
C ALA A 25 2.51 -2.90 -36.05
N LEU A 26 3.30 -3.76 -36.66
CA LEU A 26 2.94 -5.15 -36.95
C LEU A 26 3.81 -6.08 -36.12
N TYR A 27 3.24 -7.19 -35.69
CA TYR A 27 3.97 -8.27 -35.02
C TYR A 27 3.63 -9.59 -35.68
N HIS A 28 4.62 -10.23 -36.29
CA HIS A 28 4.47 -11.58 -36.81
C HIS A 28 5.02 -12.57 -35.77
N HIS A 29 4.11 -13.34 -35.16
CA HIS A 29 4.43 -14.28 -34.10
C HIS A 29 4.77 -15.66 -34.67
N ARG A 30 5.91 -16.24 -34.30
CA ARG A 30 6.32 -17.56 -34.76
C ARG A 30 5.97 -18.62 -33.73
N PHE A 31 6.70 -18.67 -32.62
CA PHE A 31 6.49 -19.63 -31.52
C PHE A 31 6.53 -18.95 -30.16
N ASP A 32 7.72 -18.79 -29.58
CA ASP A 32 7.97 -18.04 -28.35
C ASP A 32 8.40 -16.58 -28.63
N SER A 33 8.66 -16.28 -29.90
CA SER A 33 9.24 -15.05 -30.40
C SER A 33 8.70 -14.74 -31.79
N GLY A 34 9.02 -13.55 -32.30
CA GLY A 34 8.53 -13.05 -33.56
C GLY A 34 9.35 -11.87 -34.06
N THR A 35 8.84 -11.22 -35.10
CA THR A 35 9.43 -10.00 -35.64
C THR A 35 8.41 -8.88 -35.50
N LYS A 36 8.84 -7.78 -34.87
CA LYS A 36 8.09 -6.53 -34.81
C LYS A 36 8.52 -5.68 -36.01
N TYR A 37 7.56 -5.33 -36.87
CA TYR A 37 7.76 -4.39 -37.97
C TYR A 37 7.14 -3.05 -37.59
N HIS A 38 7.90 -1.98 -37.71
CA HIS A 38 7.56 -0.71 -37.08
C HIS A 38 8.34 0.43 -37.71
N ILE A 39 7.69 1.57 -37.95
CA ILE A 39 8.36 2.83 -38.27
C ILE A 39 8.17 3.85 -37.15
N ARG A 40 9.20 4.63 -36.82
CA ARG A 40 9.19 5.68 -35.77
C ARG A 40 9.43 7.04 -36.39
N ASN A 41 8.85 8.08 -35.81
CA ASN A 41 9.16 9.46 -36.18
C ASN A 41 10.11 10.05 -35.12
N GLU A 42 11.31 10.50 -35.52
CA GLU A 42 12.33 11.08 -34.64
C GLU A 42 12.49 12.59 -34.84
N GLY A 43 11.44 13.28 -35.30
CA GLY A 43 11.45 14.74 -35.53
C GLY A 43 12.14 15.17 -36.83
N ASN A 44 13.13 14.42 -37.30
CA ASN A 44 13.81 14.63 -38.59
C ASN A 44 13.25 13.75 -39.73
N GLY A 45 12.21 12.95 -39.46
CA GLY A 45 11.60 12.04 -40.42
C GLY A 45 11.21 10.69 -39.81
N TRP A 46 10.66 9.82 -40.65
CA TRP A 46 10.32 8.44 -40.35
C TRP A 46 11.52 7.50 -40.55
N MET A 47 11.71 6.55 -39.64
CA MET A 47 12.74 5.52 -39.73
C MET A 47 12.17 4.13 -39.46
N ALA A 48 12.67 3.14 -40.20
CA ALA A 48 12.37 1.74 -39.98
C ALA A 48 13.06 1.23 -38.71
N ALA A 49 12.29 0.58 -37.84
CA ALA A 49 12.71 0.05 -36.55
C ALA A 49 12.24 -1.42 -36.40
N HIS A 50 12.46 -2.21 -37.45
CA HIS A 50 12.12 -3.63 -37.48
C HIS A 50 13.10 -4.45 -36.66
N GLY A 51 12.63 -5.44 -35.91
CA GLY A 51 13.53 -6.26 -35.11
C GLY A 51 12.88 -7.51 -34.50
N PRO A 52 13.72 -8.44 -33.99
CA PRO A 52 13.23 -9.58 -33.22
C PRO A 52 12.56 -9.08 -31.94
N GLU A 53 11.45 -9.71 -31.57
CA GLU A 53 10.72 -9.40 -30.35
C GLU A 53 10.15 -10.68 -29.74
N SER A 54 10.35 -10.86 -28.44
CA SER A 54 9.85 -12.03 -27.73
C SER A 54 8.33 -11.94 -27.57
N GLY A 55 7.64 -13.09 -27.51
CA GLY A 55 6.19 -13.11 -27.32
C GLY A 55 5.76 -12.47 -25.99
N ILE A 56 6.57 -12.63 -24.94
CA ILE A 56 6.34 -11.94 -23.66
C ILE A 56 6.72 -10.46 -23.77
N GLY A 57 7.79 -10.13 -24.50
CA GLY A 57 8.31 -8.77 -24.67
C GLY A 57 7.33 -7.86 -25.41
N ILE A 58 6.69 -8.33 -26.49
CA ILE A 58 5.68 -7.53 -27.19
C ILE A 58 4.51 -7.19 -26.26
N LEU A 59 4.02 -8.13 -25.46
CA LEU A 59 2.93 -7.91 -24.50
C LEU A 59 3.34 -7.01 -23.32
N LYS A 60 4.64 -6.88 -23.08
CA LYS A 60 5.21 -5.97 -22.07
C LYS A 60 5.59 -4.60 -22.64
N SER A 61 5.46 -4.39 -23.95
CA SER A 61 5.85 -3.13 -24.59
C SER A 61 5.15 -1.93 -23.94
N PHE A 62 5.92 -0.87 -23.74
CA PHE A 62 5.43 0.39 -23.19
C PHE A 62 4.34 1.00 -24.09
N LEU A 63 3.29 1.56 -23.49
CA LEU A 63 2.13 2.16 -24.16
C LEU A 63 1.25 1.20 -24.98
N LEU A 64 1.48 -0.12 -24.92
CA LEU A 64 0.68 -1.08 -25.67
C LEU A 64 -0.79 -1.07 -25.22
N VAL A 65 -1.69 -0.84 -26.17
CA VAL A 65 -3.14 -1.05 -26.02
C VAL A 65 -3.47 -2.53 -26.15
N GLY A 66 -2.94 -3.16 -27.20
CA GLY A 66 -2.96 -4.61 -27.35
C GLY A 66 -2.64 -5.05 -28.77
N LEU A 67 -2.88 -6.33 -29.04
CA LEU A 67 -2.60 -6.99 -30.32
C LEU A 67 -3.90 -7.45 -30.96
N PHE A 68 -4.19 -6.91 -32.14
CA PHE A 68 -5.34 -7.29 -32.96
C PHE A 68 -4.89 -8.31 -34.01
N GLN A 69 -5.39 -9.54 -33.92
CA GLN A 69 -4.99 -10.61 -34.84
C GLN A 69 -5.64 -10.39 -36.21
N LEU A 70 -4.83 -10.39 -37.27
CA LEU A 70 -5.31 -10.23 -38.65
C LEU A 70 -5.53 -11.57 -39.33
N THR A 71 -4.45 -12.35 -39.46
CA THR A 71 -4.44 -13.60 -40.24
C THR A 71 -3.30 -14.50 -39.78
N ARG A 72 -3.25 -15.71 -40.33
CA ARG A 72 -2.12 -16.63 -40.19
C ARG A 72 -1.31 -16.65 -41.47
N ILE A 73 -0.01 -16.45 -41.34
CA ILE A 73 0.95 -16.53 -42.44
C ILE A 73 1.36 -17.99 -42.62
N PRO A 74 1.38 -18.51 -43.86
CA PRO A 74 1.87 -19.84 -44.13
C PRO A 74 3.29 -20.04 -43.59
N SER A 75 3.57 -21.21 -43.01
CA SER A 75 4.88 -21.54 -42.45
C SER A 75 5.94 -21.90 -43.51
N THR A 76 5.61 -21.75 -44.80
CA THR A 76 6.55 -22.01 -45.90
C THR A 76 7.61 -20.91 -45.95
N THR A 77 8.86 -21.28 -46.24
CA THR A 77 9.99 -20.33 -46.33
C THR A 77 9.69 -19.17 -47.26
N SER A 78 9.11 -19.46 -48.43
CA SER A 78 8.74 -18.43 -49.42
C SER A 78 7.71 -17.42 -48.89
N ALA A 79 6.73 -17.85 -48.09
CA ALA A 79 5.75 -16.93 -47.50
C ALA A 79 6.39 -16.05 -46.43
N GLN A 80 7.29 -16.61 -45.62
CA GLN A 80 8.03 -15.89 -44.59
C GLN A 80 8.98 -14.83 -45.18
N GLU A 81 9.72 -15.19 -46.24
CA GLU A 81 10.58 -14.27 -46.98
C GLU A 81 9.79 -13.17 -47.69
N THR A 82 8.64 -13.52 -48.26
CA THR A 82 7.76 -12.54 -48.92
C THR A 82 7.20 -11.54 -47.90
N LEU A 83 6.78 -12.00 -46.73
CA LEU A 83 6.32 -11.12 -45.65
C LEU A 83 7.42 -10.12 -45.23
N ASP A 84 8.64 -10.60 -45.00
CA ASP A 84 9.74 -9.73 -44.59
C ASP A 84 10.10 -8.72 -45.69
N ARG A 85 10.12 -9.17 -46.94
CA ARG A 85 10.36 -8.32 -48.11
C ARG A 85 9.29 -7.23 -48.26
N VAL A 86 8.02 -7.57 -48.08
CA VAL A 86 6.91 -6.60 -48.19
C VAL A 86 7.03 -5.50 -47.14
N PHE A 87 7.24 -5.84 -45.86
CA PHE A 87 7.28 -4.80 -44.82
C PHE A 87 8.56 -3.96 -44.82
N ARG A 88 9.63 -4.44 -45.47
CA ARG A 88 10.88 -3.70 -45.68
C ARG A 88 10.93 -2.92 -47.01
N SER A 89 9.98 -3.14 -47.92
CA SER A 89 10.01 -2.52 -49.26
C SER A 89 9.94 -0.99 -49.22
N TYR A 90 9.41 -0.44 -48.12
CA TYR A 90 9.21 0.98 -47.91
C TYR A 90 10.35 1.67 -47.17
N ASP A 91 11.32 0.94 -46.62
CA ASP A 91 12.34 1.46 -45.68
C ASP A 91 13.13 2.66 -46.26
N GLU A 92 13.48 2.60 -47.55
CA GLU A 92 14.23 3.66 -48.25
C GLU A 92 13.36 4.84 -48.72
N ARG A 93 12.04 4.71 -48.68
CA ARG A 93 11.08 5.69 -49.23
C ARG A 93 10.18 6.34 -48.19
N LEU A 94 10.41 6.07 -46.90
CA LEU A 94 9.60 6.58 -45.79
C LEU A 94 9.52 8.11 -45.73
N ASN A 95 10.54 8.82 -46.25
CA ASN A 95 10.65 10.28 -46.26
C ASN A 95 10.60 10.89 -47.66
N GLY A 96 10.12 10.15 -48.66
CA GLY A 96 9.95 10.67 -50.02
C GLY A 96 8.75 11.62 -50.15
N ASP A 97 8.33 11.89 -51.39
CA ASP A 97 7.21 12.81 -51.69
C ASP A 97 5.84 12.34 -51.16
N GLU A 98 5.75 11.09 -50.69
CA GLU A 98 4.52 10.51 -50.16
C GLU A 98 4.41 10.68 -48.63
N VAL A 99 3.24 11.10 -48.16
CA VAL A 99 2.96 11.27 -46.72
C VAL A 99 2.79 9.90 -46.04
N PHE A 100 3.86 9.39 -45.44
CA PHE A 100 3.80 8.23 -44.55
C PHE A 100 3.43 8.61 -43.11
N THR A 101 2.63 7.76 -42.49
CA THR A 101 2.41 7.67 -41.05
C THR A 101 2.56 6.21 -40.67
N CYS A 102 2.79 5.88 -39.39
CA CYS A 102 2.82 4.49 -38.95
C CYS A 102 1.54 3.72 -39.34
N ARG A 103 0.37 4.38 -39.28
CA ARG A 103 -0.92 3.83 -39.71
C ARG A 103 -0.97 3.58 -41.22
N THR A 104 -0.70 4.60 -42.04
CA THR A 104 -0.77 4.47 -43.51
C THR A 104 0.29 3.52 -44.05
N TRP A 105 1.46 3.43 -43.41
CA TRP A 105 2.48 2.43 -43.70
C TRP A 105 1.99 1.01 -43.44
N VAL A 106 1.36 0.75 -42.28
CA VAL A 106 0.77 -0.57 -41.98
C VAL A 106 -0.27 -0.95 -43.04
N LEU A 107 -1.21 -0.06 -43.36
CA LEU A 107 -2.28 -0.36 -44.33
C LEU A 107 -1.73 -0.62 -45.74
N ARG A 108 -0.69 0.10 -46.17
CA ARG A 108 0.00 -0.15 -47.45
C ARG A 108 0.71 -1.51 -47.45
N GLY A 109 1.45 -1.82 -46.38
CA GLY A 109 2.09 -3.11 -46.23
C GLY A 109 1.10 -4.27 -46.24
N LEU A 110 -0.08 -4.11 -45.62
CA LEU A 110 -1.14 -5.13 -45.63
C LEU A 110 -1.75 -5.30 -47.03
N ARG A 111 -1.92 -4.21 -47.79
CA ARG A 111 -2.37 -4.26 -49.19
C ARG A 111 -1.39 -5.04 -50.06
N ASP A 112 -0.11 -4.72 -49.99
CA ASP A 112 0.92 -5.42 -50.76
C ASP A 112 1.02 -6.90 -50.35
N LEU A 113 0.82 -7.20 -49.06
CA LEU A 113 0.79 -8.57 -48.57
C LEU A 113 -0.42 -9.35 -49.10
N GLN A 114 -1.58 -8.68 -49.19
CA GLN A 114 -2.79 -9.23 -49.80
C GLN A 114 -2.55 -9.55 -51.28
N GLU A 115 -1.97 -8.62 -52.04
CA GLU A 115 -1.67 -8.82 -53.47
C GLU A 115 -0.61 -9.89 -53.72
N THR A 116 0.41 -9.99 -52.87
CA THR A 116 1.56 -10.89 -53.10
C THR A 116 1.38 -12.29 -52.53
N LEU A 117 0.66 -12.46 -51.42
CA LEU A 117 0.47 -13.75 -50.76
C LEU A 117 -0.99 -14.24 -50.77
N GLY A 118 -1.96 -13.43 -51.19
CA GLY A 118 -3.40 -13.78 -51.11
C GLY A 118 -3.89 -13.96 -49.67
N VAL A 119 -3.14 -13.46 -48.69
CA VAL A 119 -3.56 -13.47 -47.29
C VAL A 119 -4.41 -12.23 -47.05
N LEU A 120 -5.49 -12.35 -46.27
CA LEU A 120 -6.51 -11.29 -46.11
C LEU A 120 -7.44 -11.13 -47.34
N ASP A 121 -7.51 -12.12 -48.24
CA ASP A 121 -8.47 -12.12 -49.34
C ASP A 121 -9.91 -11.94 -48.83
N GLY A 122 -10.64 -11.00 -49.46
CA GLY A 122 -12.01 -10.66 -49.07
C GLY A 122 -12.13 -9.69 -47.89
N ILE A 123 -11.02 -9.21 -47.32
CA ILE A 123 -11.02 -8.17 -46.29
C ILE A 123 -10.83 -6.80 -46.94
N GLU A 124 -11.79 -5.90 -46.74
CA GLU A 124 -11.66 -4.50 -47.11
C GLU A 124 -10.84 -3.74 -46.06
N LEU A 125 -9.67 -3.23 -46.45
CA LEU A 125 -8.73 -2.60 -45.51
C LEU A 125 -9.30 -1.35 -44.82
N GLU A 126 -10.23 -0.64 -45.46
CA GLU A 126 -10.91 0.52 -44.89
C GLU A 126 -11.86 0.11 -43.74
N VAL A 127 -12.57 -1.01 -43.90
CA VAL A 127 -13.40 -1.60 -42.85
C VAL A 127 -12.53 -2.12 -41.71
N LEU A 128 -11.45 -2.82 -42.05
CA LEU A 128 -10.49 -3.33 -41.06
C LEU A 128 -9.84 -2.20 -40.25
N GLU A 129 -9.46 -1.08 -40.88
CA GLU A 129 -8.93 0.09 -40.18
C GLU A 129 -9.92 0.59 -39.13
N LYS A 130 -11.20 0.73 -39.52
CA LYS A 130 -12.26 1.18 -38.63
C LYS A 130 -12.46 0.22 -37.46
N GLU A 131 -12.50 -1.09 -37.70
CA GLU A 131 -12.62 -2.11 -36.65
C GLU A 131 -11.45 -2.04 -35.65
N ILE A 132 -10.22 -1.92 -36.15
CA ILE A 132 -9.02 -1.81 -35.30
C ILE A 132 -9.07 -0.53 -34.45
N LEU A 133 -9.49 0.59 -35.02
CA LEU A 133 -9.63 1.86 -34.30
C LEU A 133 -10.74 1.80 -33.24
N GLU A 134 -11.91 1.26 -33.57
CA GLU A 134 -13.02 1.06 -32.64
C GLU A 134 -12.61 0.14 -31.48
N TRP A 135 -11.93 -0.96 -31.80
CA TRP A 135 -11.36 -1.85 -30.79
C TRP A 135 -10.34 -1.13 -29.91
N GLY A 136 -9.40 -0.37 -30.50
CA GLY A 136 -8.44 0.43 -29.73
C GLY A 136 -9.11 1.44 -28.81
N ASN A 137 -10.20 2.07 -29.27
CA ASN A 137 -10.97 3.05 -28.49
C ASN A 137 -11.60 2.44 -27.25
N GLN A 138 -12.05 1.19 -27.33
CA GLN A 138 -12.63 0.46 -26.19
C GLN A 138 -11.61 0.25 -25.06
N TYR A 139 -10.35 -0.02 -25.39
CA TYR A 139 -9.33 -0.40 -24.40
C TYR A 139 -8.33 0.71 -24.04
N ARG A 140 -8.40 1.89 -24.69
CA ARG A 140 -7.37 2.95 -24.54
C ARG A 140 -7.16 3.45 -23.11
N PHE A 141 -8.23 3.57 -22.31
CA PHE A 141 -8.12 4.03 -20.91
C PHE A 141 -7.54 2.94 -20.01
N GLU A 142 -7.93 1.69 -20.20
CA GLU A 142 -7.35 0.56 -19.45
C GLU A 142 -5.86 0.42 -19.75
N ALA A 143 -5.49 0.56 -21.02
CA ALA A 143 -4.10 0.56 -21.45
C ALA A 143 -3.29 1.72 -20.87
N SER A 144 -3.85 2.95 -20.81
CA SER A 144 -3.18 4.09 -20.19
C SER A 144 -2.91 3.82 -18.70
N ARG A 145 -3.89 3.30 -17.97
CA ARG A 145 -3.72 2.92 -16.55
C ARG A 145 -2.63 1.85 -16.36
N LYS A 146 -2.58 0.84 -17.22
CA LYS A 146 -1.50 -0.18 -17.21
C LYS A 146 -0.12 0.40 -17.56
N CYS A 147 -0.07 1.42 -18.41
CA CYS A 147 1.18 2.04 -18.84
C CYS A 147 1.71 3.07 -17.85
N ALA A 148 0.84 3.79 -17.13
CA ALA A 148 1.23 4.61 -15.98
C ALA A 148 2.01 3.78 -14.93
N ALA A 149 1.64 2.51 -14.74
CA ALA A 149 2.37 1.58 -13.88
C ALA A 149 3.72 1.07 -14.47
N LYS A 150 3.97 1.21 -15.78
CA LYS A 150 5.19 0.70 -16.46
C LYS A 150 6.16 1.78 -16.92
N ALA A 151 5.72 3.03 -17.11
CA ALA A 151 6.49 4.13 -17.72
C ALA A 151 7.67 4.66 -16.90
N GLY A 152 7.84 4.18 -15.68
CA GLY A 152 8.97 4.58 -14.84
C GLY A 152 8.60 4.48 -13.39
N GLY A 153 8.99 3.36 -12.76
CA GLY A 153 9.20 3.18 -11.31
C GLY A 153 8.17 3.75 -10.33
N ARG A 154 7.01 4.17 -10.80
CA ARG A 154 5.99 4.82 -10.00
C ARG A 154 5.02 3.72 -9.64
N GLU A 155 5.26 3.17 -8.45
CA GLU A 155 4.22 2.60 -7.61
C GLU A 155 2.99 3.50 -7.75
N CYS A 156 2.00 3.02 -8.48
CA CYS A 156 0.74 3.71 -8.61
C CYS A 156 -0.09 3.28 -7.41
N ILE A 157 -0.45 4.24 -6.56
CA ILE A 157 -1.35 4.00 -5.45
C ILE A 157 -2.68 3.51 -6.04
N VAL A 158 -2.94 2.20 -5.91
CA VAL A 158 -4.19 1.58 -6.36
C VAL A 158 -5.33 2.01 -5.46
N ASP A 159 -5.06 2.03 -4.16
CA ASP A 159 -5.98 2.49 -3.12
C ASP A 159 -5.15 3.14 -2.00
N PRO A 160 -5.27 4.45 -1.76
CA PRO A 160 -4.54 5.13 -0.70
C PRO A 160 -4.99 4.69 0.70
N GLN A 161 -6.17 4.09 0.85
CA GLN A 161 -6.77 3.75 2.14
C GLN A 161 -7.44 2.37 2.10
N SER A 162 -6.65 1.35 1.76
CA SER A 162 -7.12 -0.03 1.69
C SER A 162 -7.53 -0.63 3.04
N ALA A 163 -6.91 -0.18 4.13
CA ALA A 163 -7.19 -0.65 5.48
C ALA A 163 -6.81 0.41 6.52
N VAL A 164 -7.37 0.25 7.71
CA VAL A 164 -7.02 0.99 8.91
C VAL A 164 -6.50 -0.03 9.92
N LEU A 165 -5.33 0.24 10.49
CA LEU A 165 -4.64 -0.66 11.41
C LEU A 165 -4.43 0.04 12.75
N THR A 166 -4.63 -0.70 13.84
CA THR A 166 -4.27 -0.25 15.19
C THR A 166 -2.74 -0.21 15.34
N ASN A 167 -2.25 0.63 16.25
CA ASN A 167 -0.83 0.71 16.57
C ASN A 167 -0.27 -0.65 17.03
N VAL A 168 -1.07 -1.44 17.75
CA VAL A 168 -0.68 -2.76 18.23
C VAL A 168 -0.57 -3.80 17.10
N GLU A 169 -1.43 -3.75 16.08
CA GLU A 169 -1.31 -4.63 14.89
C GLU A 169 -0.04 -4.31 14.09
N VAL A 170 0.27 -3.02 13.92
CA VAL A 170 1.51 -2.58 13.26
C VAL A 170 2.73 -3.04 14.05
N LEU A 171 2.71 -2.86 15.38
CA LEU A 171 3.76 -3.32 16.27
C LEU A 171 3.93 -4.85 16.20
N ALA A 172 2.84 -5.61 16.20
CA ALA A 172 2.85 -7.06 16.10
C ALA A 172 3.51 -7.53 14.80
N TYR A 173 3.14 -6.92 13.66
CA TYR A 173 3.70 -7.23 12.37
C TYR A 173 5.22 -6.97 12.32
N ILE A 174 5.66 -5.80 12.80
CA ILE A 174 7.08 -5.43 12.79
C ILE A 174 7.89 -6.31 13.75
N THR A 175 7.33 -6.61 14.92
CA THR A 175 7.97 -7.50 15.90
C THR A 175 8.13 -8.91 15.33
N ALA A 176 7.12 -9.45 14.65
CA ALA A 176 7.18 -10.77 14.03
C ALA A 176 8.08 -10.83 12.78
N ASN A 177 8.38 -9.68 12.16
CA ASN A 177 9.20 -9.57 10.95
C ASN A 177 10.41 -8.64 11.19
N PRO A 178 11.37 -9.05 12.02
CA PRO A 178 12.51 -8.21 12.36
C PRO A 178 13.34 -7.85 11.11
N PRO A 179 14.01 -6.68 11.12
CA PRO A 179 14.91 -6.25 10.07
C PRO A 179 15.88 -7.35 9.61
N ARG A 180 15.94 -7.58 8.30
CA ARG A 180 16.98 -8.45 7.72
C ARG A 180 18.33 -7.75 7.83
N ARG A 181 19.36 -8.49 8.23
CA ARG A 181 20.73 -7.96 8.16
C ARG A 181 21.09 -7.70 6.70
N PRO A 182 21.74 -6.55 6.39
CA PRO A 182 22.25 -6.32 5.06
C PRO A 182 23.26 -7.43 4.69
N PRO A 183 23.34 -7.84 3.42
CA PRO A 183 24.36 -8.79 2.98
C PRO A 183 25.77 -8.30 3.34
N ASN A 184 26.72 -9.21 3.46
CA ASN A 184 28.11 -8.80 3.60
C ASN A 184 28.63 -8.24 2.27
N PRO A 185 29.47 -7.18 2.29
CA PRO A 185 30.06 -6.64 1.08
C PRO A 185 30.92 -7.71 0.39
N PRO A 186 30.90 -7.80 -0.96
CA PRO A 186 31.82 -8.65 -1.70
C PRO A 186 33.28 -8.32 -1.36
N PRO A 187 34.19 -9.32 -1.39
CA PRO A 187 35.61 -9.07 -1.19
C PRO A 187 36.12 -7.96 -2.13
N ASN A 188 36.93 -7.04 -1.61
CA ASN A 188 37.52 -5.89 -2.32
C ASN A 188 36.57 -4.76 -2.76
N SER A 189 35.34 -4.70 -2.23
CA SER A 189 34.44 -3.57 -2.50
C SER A 189 34.58 -2.46 -1.45
N ARG A 190 35.04 -1.27 -1.86
CA ARG A 190 35.19 -0.09 -0.96
C ARG A 190 33.91 0.75 -0.81
N HIS A 191 32.99 0.68 -1.77
CA HIS A 191 31.76 1.49 -1.84
C HIS A 191 30.55 0.63 -2.18
N TRP A 192 30.45 -0.53 -1.54
CA TRP A 192 29.30 -1.41 -1.76
C TRP A 192 28.12 -0.97 -0.92
N VAL A 193 26.98 -0.81 -1.58
CA VAL A 193 25.67 -0.59 -0.94
C VAL A 193 24.81 -1.81 -1.25
N PRO A 194 24.19 -2.45 -0.24
CA PRO A 194 23.29 -3.56 -0.46
C PRO A 194 22.13 -3.15 -1.35
N SER A 195 21.67 -4.07 -2.20
CA SER A 195 20.43 -3.92 -2.96
C SER A 195 19.48 -5.06 -2.58
N PRO A 196 18.31 -4.78 -1.97
CA PRO A 196 17.83 -3.44 -1.58
C PRO A 196 18.62 -2.84 -0.41
N ASP A 197 18.70 -1.50 -0.37
CA ASP A 197 19.24 -0.77 0.79
C ASP A 197 18.14 -0.63 1.84
N LEU A 198 18.35 -1.21 3.01
CA LEU A 198 17.35 -1.29 4.08
C LEU A 198 17.64 -0.32 5.24
N ARG A 199 18.60 0.61 5.10
CA ARG A 199 18.97 1.52 6.19
C ARG A 199 17.78 2.34 6.69
N ASP A 200 17.07 3.00 5.79
CA ASP A 200 15.92 3.84 6.15
C ASP A 200 14.75 3.01 6.71
N HIS A 201 14.51 1.83 6.13
CA HIS A 201 13.53 0.88 6.65
C HIS A 201 13.83 0.48 8.10
N ASN A 202 15.10 0.20 8.42
CA ASN A 202 15.52 -0.17 9.76
C ASN A 202 15.39 1.00 10.75
N THR A 203 15.66 2.23 10.29
CA THR A 203 15.42 3.44 11.08
C THR A 203 13.95 3.57 11.44
N VAL A 204 13.05 3.44 10.46
CA VAL A 204 11.59 3.51 10.69
C VAL A 204 11.12 2.45 11.69
N ILE A 205 11.58 1.20 11.54
CA ILE A 205 11.25 0.12 12.47
C ILE A 205 11.69 0.46 13.90
N LYS A 206 12.92 0.98 14.06
CA LYS A 206 13.44 1.38 15.36
C LYS A 206 12.60 2.49 15.99
N GLU A 207 12.22 3.50 15.20
CA GLU A 207 11.40 4.61 15.69
C GLU A 207 9.98 4.17 16.08
N ILE A 208 9.38 3.21 15.39
CA ILE A 208 8.08 2.65 15.79
C ILE A 208 8.18 1.93 17.15
N HIS A 209 9.24 1.16 17.37
CA HIS A 209 9.48 0.54 18.69
C HIS A 209 9.75 1.58 19.80
N ASN A 210 10.47 2.67 19.48
CA ASN A 210 10.68 3.78 20.41
C ASN A 210 9.35 4.47 20.76
N TYR A 211 8.49 4.70 19.76
CA TYR A 211 7.15 5.28 19.97
C TYR A 211 6.33 4.41 20.92
N ALA A 212 6.25 3.10 20.66
CA ALA A 212 5.51 2.17 21.50
C ALA A 212 6.03 2.13 22.95
N THR A 213 7.36 2.17 23.16
CA THR A 213 7.95 2.07 24.50
C THR A 213 7.91 3.38 25.29
N ARG A 214 7.93 4.54 24.63
CA ARG A 214 8.01 5.85 25.29
C ARG A 214 6.69 6.60 25.36
N LEU A 215 5.88 6.55 24.31
CA LEU A 215 4.69 7.38 24.15
C LEU A 215 3.38 6.57 24.25
N SER A 216 3.42 5.27 23.97
CA SER A 216 2.25 4.40 24.08
C SER A 216 2.55 3.08 24.78
N PRO A 217 3.17 3.09 25.98
CA PRO A 217 3.59 1.87 26.67
C PRO A 217 2.43 0.94 27.03
N HIS A 218 1.20 1.46 27.12
CA HIS A 218 0.00 0.67 27.41
C HIS A 218 -0.24 -0.44 26.38
N ILE A 219 0.09 -0.25 25.11
CA ILE A 219 -0.11 -1.26 24.06
C ILE A 219 0.79 -2.49 24.27
N LEU A 220 1.85 -2.37 25.08
CA LEU A 220 2.72 -3.49 25.43
C LEU A 220 2.09 -4.41 26.48
N ASN A 221 1.08 -3.92 27.22
CA ASN A 221 0.35 -4.67 28.24
C ASN A 221 -0.88 -5.41 27.68
N TYR A 222 -1.16 -5.23 26.39
CA TYR A 222 -2.28 -5.88 25.70
C TYR A 222 -2.08 -7.40 25.66
N PRO A 223 -3.15 -8.16 25.36
CA PRO A 223 -3.03 -9.59 25.13
C PRO A 223 -1.92 -9.90 24.13
N GLN A 224 -1.26 -11.04 24.34
CA GLN A 224 -0.08 -11.43 23.58
C GLN A 224 -0.31 -11.32 22.06
N TYR A 225 0.54 -10.52 21.40
CA TYR A 225 0.41 -10.15 19.99
C TYR A 225 1.44 -10.83 19.08
N THR A 226 2.40 -11.57 19.65
CA THR A 226 3.32 -12.45 18.92
C THR A 226 3.37 -13.85 19.54
N TYR A 227 3.50 -14.90 18.73
CA TYR A 227 3.61 -16.28 19.22
C TYR A 227 4.92 -16.60 19.95
N GLN A 228 5.98 -15.88 19.60
CA GLN A 228 7.30 -16.02 20.20
C GLN A 228 7.59 -14.81 21.08
N SER A 229 8.41 -15.00 22.11
CA SER A 229 8.92 -13.88 22.89
C SER A 229 9.84 -13.01 22.01
N PRO A 230 9.94 -11.69 22.27
CA PRO A 230 10.88 -10.82 21.57
C PRO A 230 12.33 -11.35 21.58
N SER A 231 12.75 -11.99 22.68
CA SER A 231 14.05 -12.62 22.81
C SER A 231 14.26 -13.83 21.88
N GLN A 232 13.22 -14.65 21.67
CA GLN A 232 13.26 -15.78 20.73
C GLN A 232 13.33 -15.29 19.28
N ILE A 233 12.56 -14.24 18.95
CA ILE A 233 12.58 -13.63 17.62
C ILE A 233 13.95 -13.00 17.33
N GLN A 234 14.54 -12.34 18.33
CA GLN A 234 15.89 -11.78 18.20
C GLN A 234 16.94 -12.89 18.01
N ALA A 235 16.84 -14.02 18.70
CA ALA A 235 17.73 -15.16 18.49
C ALA A 235 17.62 -15.76 17.08
N GLN A 236 16.40 -15.91 16.55
CA GLN A 236 16.16 -16.42 15.18
C GLN A 236 16.74 -15.47 14.11
N SER A 237 16.55 -14.16 14.27
CA SER A 237 17.13 -13.17 13.34
C SER A 237 18.67 -13.16 13.35
N GLN A 238 19.31 -13.55 14.45
CA GLN A 238 20.77 -13.67 14.55
C GLN A 238 21.31 -14.95 13.89
N ALA A 239 20.53 -16.04 13.86
CA ALA A 239 20.96 -17.35 13.39
C ALA A 239 20.86 -17.56 11.87
N GLN A 240 20.32 -16.60 11.10
CA GLN A 240 20.00 -16.78 9.66
C GLN A 240 19.13 -18.03 9.39
N GLU A 241 18.33 -18.46 10.36
CA GLU A 241 17.41 -19.56 10.18
C GLU A 241 16.20 -19.12 9.35
N SER A 242 15.57 -20.09 8.69
CA SER A 242 14.45 -19.84 7.77
C SER A 242 13.32 -19.08 8.49
N PRO A 243 12.66 -18.13 7.81
CA PRO A 243 11.52 -17.43 8.40
C PRO A 243 10.45 -18.43 8.88
N ILE A 244 9.72 -18.04 9.92
CA ILE A 244 8.58 -18.78 10.47
C ILE A 244 7.73 -19.31 9.30
N PRO A 245 7.39 -20.62 9.26
CA PRO A 245 6.65 -21.18 8.15
C PRO A 245 5.33 -20.41 7.94
N PRO A 246 4.93 -20.11 6.68
CA PRO A 246 3.74 -19.30 6.37
C PRO A 246 2.45 -19.80 7.05
N SER A 247 2.39 -21.09 7.38
CA SER A 247 1.28 -21.72 8.09
C SER A 247 1.07 -21.21 9.52
N GLN A 248 2.10 -20.71 10.20
CA GLN A 248 1.98 -20.14 11.56
C GLN A 248 1.59 -18.66 11.56
N LEU A 249 1.88 -17.91 10.49
CA LEU A 249 1.55 -16.49 10.33
C LEU A 249 0.04 -16.21 10.27
N ASN A 250 -0.77 -17.18 9.85
CA ASN A 250 -2.23 -17.03 9.69
C ASN A 250 -3.03 -17.54 10.90
N THR A 251 -2.36 -18.00 11.95
CA THR A 251 -3.06 -18.42 13.16
C THR A 251 -3.51 -17.15 13.92
N PRO A 252 -4.71 -17.10 14.51
CA PRO A 252 -5.12 -15.99 15.37
C PRO A 252 -4.38 -15.99 16.72
N THR A 253 -3.84 -14.85 17.10
CA THR A 253 -3.20 -14.58 18.40
C THR A 253 -4.25 -14.28 19.47
N PRO A 254 -3.89 -14.32 20.77
CA PRO A 254 -4.75 -13.81 21.83
C PRO A 254 -5.22 -12.37 21.60
N LEU A 255 -4.36 -11.51 21.04
CA LEU A 255 -4.76 -10.16 20.63
C LEU A 255 -5.86 -10.17 19.55
N ASP A 256 -5.75 -11.02 18.53
CA ASP A 256 -6.78 -11.12 17.47
C ASP A 256 -8.16 -11.48 18.05
N HIS A 257 -8.18 -12.38 19.02
CA HIS A 257 -9.42 -12.75 19.72
C HIS A 257 -9.95 -11.59 20.57
N ALA A 258 -9.06 -10.88 21.28
CA ALA A 258 -9.42 -9.73 22.09
C ALA A 258 -10.01 -8.58 21.24
N LEU A 259 -9.37 -8.23 20.13
CA LEU A 259 -9.84 -7.18 19.22
C LEU A 259 -11.19 -7.56 18.58
N ARG A 260 -11.38 -8.82 18.16
CA ARG A 260 -12.68 -9.28 17.66
C ARG A 260 -13.77 -9.22 18.73
N ALA A 261 -13.46 -9.61 19.97
CA ALA A 261 -14.38 -9.55 21.09
C ALA A 261 -14.74 -8.09 21.42
N LEU A 262 -13.75 -7.20 21.48
CA LEU A 262 -13.92 -5.76 21.70
C LEU A 262 -14.87 -5.16 20.66
N VAL A 263 -14.56 -5.32 19.36
CA VAL A 263 -15.38 -4.77 18.28
C VAL A 263 -16.81 -5.32 18.31
N THR A 264 -16.97 -6.61 18.58
CA THR A 264 -18.31 -7.24 18.65
C THR A 264 -19.11 -6.69 19.82
N ARG A 265 -18.48 -6.51 20.99
CA ARG A 265 -19.14 -6.04 22.22
C ARG A 265 -19.40 -4.54 22.22
N LEU A 266 -18.61 -3.76 21.49
CA LEU A 266 -18.82 -2.31 21.34
C LEU A 266 -19.85 -1.95 20.25
N GLN A 267 -20.21 -2.89 19.37
CA GLN A 267 -21.17 -2.65 18.29
C GLN A 267 -22.51 -2.03 18.75
N PRO A 268 -23.13 -2.46 19.88
CA PRO A 268 -24.42 -1.91 20.31
C PRO A 268 -24.41 -0.41 20.62
N TYR A 269 -23.25 0.15 20.98
CA TYR A 269 -23.10 1.57 21.35
C TYR A 269 -22.96 2.50 20.13
N GLY A 270 -23.02 1.96 18.90
CA GLY A 270 -23.02 2.79 17.69
C GLY A 270 -21.72 3.58 17.46
N LEU A 271 -20.60 3.12 18.01
CA LEU A 271 -19.29 3.75 17.80
C LEU A 271 -18.81 3.58 16.36
N THR A 272 -18.17 4.62 15.81
CA THR A 272 -17.55 4.58 14.50
C THR A 272 -16.23 3.79 14.52
N LYS A 273 -15.78 3.36 13.34
CA LYS A 273 -14.47 2.67 13.21
C LYS A 273 -13.31 3.55 13.70
N GLY A 274 -13.39 4.87 13.47
CA GLY A 274 -12.38 5.83 13.92
C GLY A 274 -12.36 5.97 15.44
N GLU A 275 -13.54 6.04 16.08
CA GLU A 275 -13.67 6.09 17.54
C GLU A 275 -13.08 4.83 18.19
N VAL A 276 -13.45 3.64 17.71
CA VAL A 276 -12.92 2.37 18.23
C VAL A 276 -11.40 2.28 18.02
N LEU A 277 -10.89 2.71 16.86
CA LEU A 277 -9.46 2.75 16.58
C LEU A 277 -8.71 3.64 17.58
N MET A 278 -9.24 4.83 17.86
CA MET A 278 -8.63 5.80 18.78
C MET A 278 -8.68 5.31 20.22
N ILE A 279 -9.79 4.68 20.65
CA ILE A 279 -9.92 4.04 21.96
C ILE A 279 -8.80 3.01 22.17
N VAL A 280 -8.56 2.14 21.17
CA VAL A 280 -7.49 1.14 21.21
C VAL A 280 -6.11 1.81 21.20
N ASN A 281 -5.87 2.79 20.32
CA ASN A 281 -4.55 3.41 20.21
C ASN A 281 -4.15 4.22 21.44
N LEU A 282 -5.11 4.86 22.11
CA LEU A 282 -4.89 5.66 23.33
C LEU A 282 -4.94 4.84 24.62
N GLY A 283 -5.45 3.59 24.57
CA GLY A 283 -5.58 2.75 25.75
C GLY A 283 -6.58 3.31 26.77
N VAL A 284 -7.67 3.89 26.28
CA VAL A 284 -8.71 4.49 27.12
C VAL A 284 -9.23 3.47 28.14
N GLY A 285 -9.24 3.81 29.43
CA GLY A 285 -9.70 2.92 30.50
C GLY A 285 -8.70 1.83 30.93
N LEU A 286 -7.50 1.77 30.34
CA LEU A 286 -6.44 0.80 30.71
C LEU A 286 -5.29 1.44 31.52
N VAL A 287 -5.37 2.75 31.76
CA VAL A 287 -4.35 3.52 32.48
C VAL A 287 -4.89 3.97 33.83
N THR A 288 -4.35 3.41 34.92
CA THR A 288 -4.12 4.05 36.23
C THR A 288 -3.08 3.21 37.00
N PRO A 289 -2.12 3.80 37.74
CA PRO A 289 -2.23 5.04 38.51
C PRO A 289 -1.22 6.14 38.13
N ALA A 290 -1.48 7.34 38.65
CA ALA A 290 -0.57 8.47 38.67
C ALA A 290 0.79 8.14 39.32
N THR A 291 1.89 8.54 38.68
CA THR A 291 3.15 8.95 39.34
C THR A 291 3.84 10.02 38.50
N GLU A 292 3.77 11.24 39.01
CA GLU A 292 4.87 12.20 39.22
C GLU A 292 5.86 12.47 38.07
N GLY A 293 5.92 13.75 37.68
CA GLY A 293 7.12 14.35 37.10
C GLY A 293 6.81 15.42 36.07
N ASP A 294 6.73 16.67 36.54
CA ASP A 294 6.89 17.87 35.73
C ASP A 294 7.89 17.65 34.59
N ASN A 295 7.44 17.92 33.37
CA ASN A 295 8.31 18.49 32.35
C ASN A 295 7.58 19.72 31.82
N GLU A 296 7.56 20.75 32.67
CA GLU A 296 7.68 22.10 32.17
C GLU A 296 8.81 22.15 31.13
N ALA A 297 8.54 22.91 30.08
CA ALA A 297 9.47 23.19 29.01
C ALA A 297 10.80 23.70 29.57
N GLY A 298 11.83 22.85 29.54
CA GLY A 298 13.22 23.26 29.70
C GLY A 298 13.67 24.07 28.48
N GLU A 299 13.33 25.34 28.45
CA GLU A 299 14.20 26.34 27.84
C GLU A 299 15.33 26.60 28.83
N GLY A 300 16.52 26.11 28.49
CA GLY A 300 17.71 26.35 29.28
C GLY A 300 18.13 27.81 29.14
N GLU A 301 18.38 28.46 30.26
CA GLU A 301 19.42 29.49 30.36
C GLU A 301 19.90 29.57 31.83
N GLU A 302 21.14 29.12 31.98
CA GLU A 302 22.22 29.53 32.90
C GLU A 302 21.89 29.97 34.34
N ASP A 303 22.51 29.22 35.25
CA ASP A 303 22.56 29.40 36.71
C ASP A 303 23.44 30.60 37.12
N GLU A 304 23.31 30.95 38.41
CA GLU A 304 24.16 31.80 39.25
C GLU A 304 23.78 33.29 39.40
N ASN A 305 22.97 33.61 40.41
CA ASN A 305 23.53 34.26 41.62
C ASN A 305 22.60 34.25 42.84
N MET A 306 23.23 34.09 44.01
CA MET A 306 22.65 34.20 45.35
C MET A 306 22.08 35.60 45.63
N GLU A 307 21.01 35.68 46.43
CA GLU A 307 20.98 36.37 47.73
C GLU A 307 19.55 36.36 48.36
N GLN A 308 19.48 35.79 49.57
CA GLN A 308 18.87 36.33 50.80
C GLN A 308 17.85 37.49 50.64
N ASP A 309 16.61 37.36 51.12
CA ASP A 309 16.14 37.96 52.40
C ASP A 309 14.62 37.78 52.64
N ASN A 310 14.29 37.62 53.93
CA ASN A 310 13.15 38.16 54.72
C ASN A 310 11.64 38.09 54.34
N VAL A 311 10.90 37.58 55.35
CA VAL A 311 9.59 37.99 55.97
C VAL A 311 8.46 38.52 55.09
N GLU A 312 7.27 37.89 55.15
CA GLU A 312 6.12 38.34 55.97
C GLU A 312 4.86 37.52 55.71
N GLU A 313 4.12 37.32 56.80
CA GLU A 313 2.71 36.91 56.87
C GLU A 313 1.85 37.75 55.91
N THR A 314 0.78 37.16 55.36
CA THR A 314 -0.57 37.72 55.56
C THR A 314 -1.67 36.85 54.92
N ASN A 315 -2.69 36.64 55.76
CA ASN A 315 -4.12 36.60 55.46
C ASN A 315 -4.70 35.44 54.65
N GLY A 316 -5.36 34.57 55.40
CA GLY A 316 -6.44 33.74 54.91
C GLY A 316 -7.62 34.54 54.36
N MET A 317 -8.38 33.85 53.51
CA MET A 317 -9.73 34.22 53.17
C MET A 317 -10.51 32.92 52.94
N ASP A 318 -11.22 32.49 53.99
CA ASP A 318 -12.40 31.64 53.86
C ASP A 318 -13.40 32.39 52.97
N VAL A 319 -13.87 31.73 51.91
CA VAL A 319 -15.08 32.14 51.21
C VAL A 319 -16.01 30.95 51.14
N ASP A 320 -17.13 31.17 51.80
CA ASP A 320 -18.27 30.33 52.10
C ASP A 320 -18.76 29.42 50.96
N GLY A 321 -19.27 28.27 51.42
CA GLY A 321 -19.98 27.30 50.61
C GLY A 321 -21.17 27.89 49.86
N ALA A 322 -21.29 27.44 48.61
CA ALA A 322 -22.50 27.55 47.82
C ALA A 322 -22.97 26.12 47.52
N GLU A 323 -23.99 25.74 48.26
CA GLU A 323 -25.14 24.91 47.88
C GLU A 323 -24.85 23.72 46.94
N ALA A 324 -24.73 22.56 47.59
CA ALA A 324 -25.08 21.27 47.04
C ALA A 324 -26.49 21.34 46.45
N SER A 325 -26.57 21.43 45.13
CA SER A 325 -27.73 21.02 44.37
C SER A 325 -27.66 19.50 44.29
N GLU A 326 -28.43 18.84 45.17
CA GLU A 326 -28.75 17.42 45.05
C GLU A 326 -29.63 17.23 43.80
N GLU A 327 -28.99 17.14 42.63
CA GLU A 327 -29.61 16.46 41.49
C GLU A 327 -29.50 14.95 41.73
N GLN A 328 -30.67 14.32 41.79
CA GLN A 328 -30.84 12.90 41.99
C GLN A 328 -30.18 12.11 40.85
N GLY A 329 -29.05 11.50 41.19
CA GLY A 329 -28.32 10.41 40.53
C GLY A 329 -28.94 9.81 39.27
N GLU A 330 -28.44 10.26 38.12
CA GLU A 330 -28.35 9.46 36.90
C GLU A 330 -26.89 9.01 36.72
N GLY A 331 -26.59 7.79 37.15
CA GLY A 331 -25.35 7.06 36.79
C GLY A 331 -24.05 7.82 37.04
N GLU A 332 -23.68 8.05 38.30
CA GLU A 332 -22.40 8.66 38.65
C GLU A 332 -21.23 7.77 38.18
N ILE A 333 -20.28 8.34 37.44
CA ILE A 333 -19.09 7.63 36.96
C ILE A 333 -18.08 7.53 38.11
N ALA A 334 -17.44 6.38 38.26
CA ALA A 334 -16.45 6.17 39.32
C ALA A 334 -15.30 7.20 39.21
N GLU A 335 -14.80 7.71 40.34
CA GLU A 335 -13.76 8.76 40.32
C GLU A 335 -12.49 8.35 39.56
N GLU A 336 -12.15 7.07 39.60
CA GLU A 336 -11.05 6.46 38.85
C GLU A 336 -11.20 6.53 37.33
N ASP A 337 -12.44 6.73 36.86
CA ASP A 337 -12.81 6.73 35.45
C ASP A 337 -12.95 8.13 34.86
N TYR A 338 -12.81 9.20 35.66
CA TYR A 338 -12.84 10.58 35.14
C TYR A 338 -11.78 10.85 34.07
N GLY A 339 -10.57 10.29 34.23
CA GLY A 339 -9.52 10.42 33.20
C GLY A 339 -9.89 9.71 31.90
N ALA A 340 -10.52 8.53 31.99
CA ALA A 340 -10.97 7.78 30.83
C ALA A 340 -12.18 8.45 30.15
N LEU A 341 -13.09 9.00 30.93
CA LEU A 341 -14.22 9.80 30.46
C LEU A 341 -13.74 11.01 29.67
N ALA A 342 -12.80 11.79 30.22
CA ALA A 342 -12.24 12.95 29.52
C ALA A 342 -11.62 12.56 28.17
N LEU A 343 -10.93 11.42 28.08
CA LEU A 343 -10.44 10.90 26.80
C LEU A 343 -11.58 10.49 25.86
N LEU A 344 -12.65 9.86 26.36
CA LEU A 344 -13.81 9.53 25.53
C LEU A 344 -14.51 10.79 25.00
N ASP A 345 -14.61 11.86 25.79
CA ASP A 345 -15.14 13.15 25.34
C ASP A 345 -14.30 13.76 24.21
N THR A 346 -12.98 13.51 24.21
CA THR A 346 -12.11 13.96 23.10
C THR A 346 -12.21 13.09 21.85
N VAL A 347 -12.56 11.81 21.99
CA VAL A 347 -12.57 10.83 20.89
C VAL A 347 -13.94 10.75 20.22
N ILE A 348 -15.02 10.85 21.01
CA ILE A 348 -16.41 10.69 20.57
C ILE A 348 -17.05 12.07 20.52
N GLU A 349 -17.30 12.56 19.31
CA GLU A 349 -18.04 13.81 19.12
C GLU A 349 -19.47 13.69 19.67
N GLU A 350 -19.92 14.72 20.38
CA GLU A 350 -21.26 14.80 20.97
C GLU A 350 -21.57 13.59 21.87
N ARG A 351 -20.57 13.07 22.60
CA ARG A 351 -20.71 11.86 23.44
C ARG A 351 -21.92 11.93 24.38
N GLU A 352 -22.11 13.05 25.07
CA GLU A 352 -23.21 13.24 26.03
C GLU A 352 -24.59 13.08 25.40
N GLU A 353 -24.74 13.43 24.11
CA GLU A 353 -26.00 13.27 23.38
C GLU A 353 -26.20 11.84 22.85
N ARG A 354 -25.09 11.09 22.68
CA ARG A 354 -25.07 9.76 22.06
C ARG A 354 -25.06 8.60 23.05
N LEU A 355 -24.45 8.79 24.21
CA LEU A 355 -24.18 7.75 25.21
C LEU A 355 -24.48 8.26 26.61
N SER A 356 -25.28 7.48 27.35
CA SER A 356 -25.50 7.72 28.78
C SER A 356 -24.24 7.43 29.59
N ASN A 357 -24.17 7.90 30.83
CA ASN A 357 -23.08 7.55 31.74
C ASN A 357 -23.01 6.04 32.03
N GLU A 358 -24.15 5.35 32.04
CA GLU A 358 -24.21 3.88 32.16
C GLU A 358 -23.58 3.21 30.93
N ASP A 359 -23.86 3.72 29.72
CA ASP A 359 -23.21 3.22 28.50
C ASP A 359 -21.69 3.40 28.55
N VAL A 360 -21.23 4.57 29.03
CA VAL A 360 -19.79 4.84 29.19
C VAL A 360 -19.14 3.85 30.15
N ALA A 361 -19.75 3.63 31.32
CA ALA A 361 -19.24 2.66 32.29
C ALA A 361 -19.16 1.25 31.68
N ASN A 362 -20.18 0.84 30.93
CA ASN A 362 -20.18 -0.46 30.24
C ASN A 362 -19.11 -0.55 29.15
N VAL A 363 -18.89 0.52 28.36
CA VAL A 363 -17.83 0.60 27.35
C VAL A 363 -16.45 0.43 28.01
N LEU A 364 -16.19 1.14 29.11
CA LEU A 364 -14.92 1.04 29.85
C LEU A 364 -14.70 -0.36 30.42
N ALA A 365 -15.74 -0.98 30.98
CA ALA A 365 -15.68 -2.37 31.46
C ALA A 365 -15.32 -3.35 30.32
N ILE A 366 -15.96 -3.22 29.15
CA ILE A 366 -15.65 -4.04 27.97
C ILE A 366 -14.18 -3.88 27.56
N ILE A 367 -13.66 -2.64 27.54
CA ILE A 367 -12.25 -2.38 27.17
C ILE A 367 -11.30 -3.06 28.16
N ARG A 368 -11.52 -2.89 29.47
CA ARG A 368 -10.70 -3.53 30.52
C ARG A 368 -10.72 -5.04 30.45
N GLU A 369 -11.88 -5.64 30.21
CA GLU A 369 -12.01 -7.10 30.12
C GLU A 369 -11.35 -7.70 28.88
N THR A 370 -11.33 -6.97 27.77
CA THR A 370 -10.81 -7.48 26.49
C THR A 370 -9.33 -7.19 26.30
N LEU A 371 -8.89 -5.96 26.62
CA LEU A 371 -7.52 -5.49 26.40
C LEU A 371 -6.68 -5.40 27.67
N GLY A 372 -7.29 -5.40 28.86
CA GLY A 372 -6.56 -5.41 30.12
C GLY A 372 -5.78 -6.69 30.32
N SER A 373 -4.57 -6.57 30.88
CA SER A 373 -3.80 -7.73 31.31
C SER A 373 -4.53 -8.43 32.47
N LYS A 374 -4.77 -9.73 32.35
CA LYS A 374 -5.33 -10.62 33.39
C LYS A 374 -4.49 -10.74 34.68
N ARG A 375 -3.61 -9.79 34.97
CA ARG A 375 -2.80 -9.79 36.21
C ARG A 375 -3.57 -9.41 37.47
N LEU A 376 -4.84 -9.00 37.37
CA LEU A 376 -5.65 -8.60 38.52
C LEU A 376 -6.55 -9.72 39.10
N SER A 377 -6.44 -10.98 38.62
CA SER A 377 -7.27 -12.08 39.13
C SER A 377 -6.49 -13.29 39.68
N GLU A 378 -5.21 -13.15 40.01
CA GLU A 378 -4.46 -14.15 40.79
C GLU A 378 -4.16 -13.59 42.18
N GLY A 379 -5.24 -13.33 42.91
CA GLY A 379 -5.22 -12.82 44.27
C GLY A 379 -6.42 -13.28 45.08
N GLU A 380 -6.93 -14.49 44.81
CA GLU A 380 -7.92 -15.14 45.67
C GLU A 380 -7.38 -16.49 46.16
N GLY A 381 -7.12 -16.54 47.46
CA GLY A 381 -7.37 -17.70 48.32
C GLY A 381 -6.70 -19.00 47.92
N MET A 382 -5.41 -19.13 48.21
CA MET A 382 -4.89 -20.45 48.60
C MET A 382 -5.39 -20.70 50.03
N ASP A 383 -6.64 -21.14 50.15
CA ASP A 383 -7.18 -21.62 51.41
C ASP A 383 -6.51 -22.97 51.72
N GLU A 384 -5.69 -22.96 52.76
CA GLU A 384 -5.38 -24.16 53.53
C GLU A 384 -6.70 -24.75 54.05
N GLU A 385 -7.00 -26.00 53.69
CA GLU A 385 -7.52 -27.04 54.59
C GLU A 385 -7.89 -28.32 53.81
N GLY A 386 -7.33 -29.47 54.22
CA GLY A 386 -7.81 -30.81 53.85
C GLY A 386 -6.73 -31.81 53.44
#